data_AF-A0A6A0RD01-F1
#
_entry.id   AF-A0A6A0RD01-F1
#
_cell.length_a   1.000
_cell.length_b   1.000
_cell.length_c   1.000
_cell.angle_alpha   90.00
_cell.angle_beta   90.00
_cell.angle_gamma   90.00
#
_symmetry.space_group_name_H-M   'P 1'
#
loop_
_entity.id
_entity.type
_entity.pdbx_description
1 polymer ?
#
loop_
_entity_poly.entity_id
_entity_poly.type
_entity_poly.pdbx_seq_one_letter_code
_entity_poly.pdbx_strand_id
1 'polypeptide(L)'
;RLQAVLGALPSPGQTRSVAFALNDIASAMGADLKAFVVSAVTKEISTVAPAYAGITADYLTFATDGTGVVVPVEGATQPLGYIPTDRSVPVVTDRFTLHMPQSLYDDGVTTRHAPSVAGLVNPVVARLNPKDAATIAVADGDSVLVAGAHTFIVSLDAQVAQGSVVVPFNQVDTKGIPAVPAVTVEAVREAT
;
A
#
# COMPACT_ATOMS: atom_id res chain seq x y z
N ARG A 1 3.00 16.86 -3.77
CA ARG A 1 2.46 17.99 -2.95
C ARG A 1 2.87 17.75 -1.51
N LEU A 2 3.48 18.73 -0.86
CA LEU A 2 3.92 18.70 0.53
C LEU A 2 2.95 19.52 1.38
N GLN A 3 2.53 18.97 2.52
CA GLN A 3 1.55 19.58 3.43
C GLN A 3 2.03 19.42 4.89
N ALA A 4 1.71 20.40 5.73
CA ALA A 4 1.92 20.28 7.18
C ALA A 4 0.78 19.45 7.80
N VAL A 5 1.13 18.49 8.66
CA VAL A 5 0.19 17.77 9.50
C VAL A 5 0.45 18.18 10.94
N LEU A 6 -0.54 18.81 11.56
CA LEU A 6 -0.44 19.33 12.92
C LEU A 6 -1.05 18.35 13.92
N GLY A 7 -0.47 18.28 15.12
CA GLY A 7 -1.02 17.48 16.20
C GLY A 7 -2.33 18.07 16.69
N ALA A 8 -3.43 17.31 16.57
CA ALA A 8 -4.74 17.75 17.06
C ALA A 8 -4.98 17.39 18.54
N LEU A 9 -4.37 16.30 19.01
CA LEU A 9 -4.55 15.75 20.36
C LEU A 9 -3.22 15.27 20.94
N PRO A 10 -3.05 15.30 22.28
CA PRO A 10 -1.90 14.68 22.92
C PRO A 10 -1.90 13.16 22.70
N SER A 11 -0.71 12.57 22.61
CA SER A 11 -0.58 11.13 22.47
C SER A 11 -1.04 10.39 23.73
N PRO A 12 -1.74 9.26 23.61
CA PRO A 12 -2.21 8.50 24.78
C PRO A 12 -1.04 7.84 25.53
N GLY A 13 -1.11 7.87 26.86
CA GLY A 13 -0.15 7.20 27.74
C GLY A 13 1.29 7.70 27.56
N GLN A 14 2.23 6.77 27.37
CA GLN A 14 3.65 7.07 27.13
C GLN A 14 4.04 6.96 25.66
N THR A 15 3.08 7.03 24.74
CA THR A 15 3.34 6.94 23.30
C THR A 15 4.23 8.10 22.85
N ARG A 16 5.27 7.79 22.06
CA ARG A 16 6.19 8.77 21.47
C ARG A 16 6.10 8.70 19.95
N SER A 17 6.52 9.76 19.27
CA SER A 17 6.61 9.76 17.81
C SER A 17 7.73 8.83 17.32
N VAL A 18 7.64 8.39 16.07
CA VAL A 18 8.67 7.56 15.43
C VAL A 18 10.02 8.28 15.43
N ALA A 19 10.05 9.59 15.24
CA ALA A 19 11.30 10.36 15.26
C ALA A 19 12.01 10.32 16.63
N PHE A 20 11.23 10.38 17.73
CA PHE A 20 11.77 10.16 19.08
C PHE A 20 12.31 8.74 19.24
N ALA A 21 11.55 7.72 18.83
CA ALA A 21 11.99 6.32 18.92
C ALA A 21 13.29 6.07 18.10
N LEU A 22 13.39 6.65 16.91
CA LEU A 22 14.59 6.58 16.08
C LEU A 22 15.79 7.26 16.75
N ASN A 23 15.59 8.41 17.40
CA ASN A 23 16.67 9.06 18.13
C ASN A 23 17.13 8.25 19.35
N ASP A 24 16.21 7.63 20.08
CA ASP A 24 16.53 6.75 21.23
C ASP A 24 17.37 5.56 20.76
N ILE A 25 17.00 4.93 19.62
CA ILE A 25 17.76 3.85 19.00
C ILE A 25 19.15 4.34 18.55
N ALA A 26 19.24 5.46 17.86
CA ALA A 26 20.51 6.03 17.43
C ALA A 26 21.41 6.33 18.63
N SER A 27 20.84 6.87 19.72
CA SER A 27 21.55 7.18 20.96
C SER A 27 22.12 5.91 21.59
N ALA A 28 21.34 4.83 21.61
CA ALA A 28 21.81 3.52 22.06
C ALA A 28 22.95 2.96 21.17
N MET A 29 23.01 3.36 19.90
CA MET A 29 24.08 3.02 18.96
C MET A 29 25.26 4.01 18.98
N GLY A 30 25.25 5.02 19.85
CA GLY A 30 26.31 6.02 19.97
C GLY A 30 26.22 7.22 19.00
N ALA A 31 25.06 7.44 18.38
CA ALA A 31 24.78 8.57 17.49
C ALA A 31 23.65 9.46 18.03
N ASP A 32 23.64 10.74 17.69
CA ASP A 32 22.53 11.65 18.02
C ASP A 32 21.96 12.26 16.74
N LEU A 33 20.73 11.86 16.40
CA LEU A 33 20.04 12.34 15.20
C LEU A 33 19.47 13.75 15.39
N LYS A 34 19.38 14.24 16.64
CA LYS A 34 18.73 15.52 17.00
C LYS A 34 17.31 15.66 16.42
N ALA A 35 16.65 14.54 16.13
CA ALA A 35 15.41 14.46 15.36
C ALA A 35 14.15 14.66 16.23
N PHE A 36 14.23 15.54 17.24
CA PHE A 36 13.17 15.70 18.24
C PHE A 36 12.12 16.74 17.86
N VAL A 37 12.43 17.61 16.89
CA VAL A 37 11.59 18.74 16.51
C VAL A 37 11.43 18.77 15.00
N VAL A 38 10.18 18.76 14.53
CA VAL A 38 9.84 18.76 13.09
C VAL A 38 10.50 19.92 12.34
N SER A 39 10.55 21.12 12.94
CA SER A 39 11.18 22.29 12.29
C SER A 39 12.68 22.11 12.06
N ALA A 40 13.39 21.42 12.96
CA ALA A 40 14.80 21.12 12.79
C ALA A 40 15.03 20.12 11.64
N VAL A 41 14.24 19.05 11.60
CA VAL A 41 14.29 18.04 10.53
C VAL A 41 13.93 18.65 9.17
N THR A 42 12.86 19.45 9.09
CA THR A 42 12.46 20.13 7.85
C THR A 42 13.53 21.10 7.36
N LYS A 43 14.20 21.82 8.27
CA LYS A 43 15.32 22.71 7.94
C LYS A 43 16.53 21.95 7.41
N GLU A 44 16.84 20.79 7.99
CA GLU A 44 17.91 19.93 7.48
C GLU A 44 17.57 19.40 6.09
N ILE A 45 16.36 18.88 5.89
CA ILE A 45 15.87 18.41 4.57
C ILE A 45 15.98 19.53 3.53
N SER A 46 15.53 20.75 3.84
CA SER A 46 15.62 21.86 2.88
C SER A 46 17.04 22.34 2.60
N THR A 47 17.99 22.04 3.49
CA THR A 47 19.42 22.33 3.29
C THR A 47 20.09 21.25 2.44
N VAL A 48 19.76 19.98 2.68
CA VAL A 48 20.47 18.83 2.08
C VAL A 48 19.84 18.38 0.76
N ALA A 49 18.52 18.51 0.60
CA ALA A 49 17.80 18.07 -0.59
C ALA A 49 17.40 19.28 -1.46
N PRO A 50 18.05 19.50 -2.63
CA PRO A 50 17.81 20.68 -3.47
C PRO A 50 16.35 20.85 -3.93
N ALA A 51 15.59 19.75 -4.02
CA ALA A 51 14.18 19.77 -4.39
C ALA A 51 13.28 20.40 -3.30
N TYR A 52 13.77 20.45 -2.06
CA TYR A 52 13.08 21.01 -0.90
C TYR A 52 13.70 22.35 -0.45
N ALA A 53 14.61 22.92 -1.23
CA ALA A 53 15.21 24.22 -0.91
C ALA A 53 14.12 25.29 -0.71
N GLY A 54 14.26 26.09 0.34
CA GLY A 54 13.27 27.12 0.72
C GLY A 54 12.04 26.61 1.48
N ILE A 55 11.87 25.29 1.63
CA ILE A 55 10.79 24.73 2.45
C ILE A 55 11.15 24.81 3.94
N THR A 56 10.25 25.41 4.73
CA THR A 56 10.33 25.46 6.19
C THR A 56 9.00 25.06 6.82
N ALA A 57 9.01 24.70 8.11
CA ALA A 57 7.77 24.39 8.83
C ALA A 57 6.81 25.59 8.88
N ASP A 58 7.33 26.81 9.06
CA ASP A 58 6.55 28.05 9.07
C ASP A 58 5.97 28.35 7.69
N TYR A 59 6.76 28.16 6.63
CA TYR A 59 6.27 28.30 5.26
C TYR A 59 5.07 27.38 5.01
N LEU A 60 5.18 26.10 5.37
CA LEU A 60 4.07 25.14 5.19
C LEU A 60 2.85 25.48 6.04
N THR A 61 3.05 26.00 7.25
CA THR A 61 1.95 26.30 8.18
C THR A 61 1.22 27.60 7.82
N PHE A 62 1.96 28.65 7.51
CA PHE A 62 1.42 30.02 7.40
C PHE A 62 1.35 30.55 5.98
N ALA A 63 2.28 30.16 5.09
CA ALA A 63 2.34 30.73 3.74
C ALA A 63 1.53 29.93 2.71
N THR A 64 1.07 28.72 3.06
CA THR A 64 0.27 27.87 2.15
C THR A 64 -1.21 27.82 2.51
N ASP A 65 -1.66 28.57 3.52
CA ASP A 65 -3.03 28.55 4.06
C ASP A 65 -3.54 27.13 4.37
N GLY A 66 -2.64 26.24 4.82
CA GLY A 66 -2.93 24.83 5.08
C GLY A 66 -3.14 23.96 3.83
N THR A 67 -3.11 24.55 2.64
CA THR A 67 -3.25 23.80 1.38
C THR A 67 -1.96 23.08 0.98
N GLY A 68 -0.81 23.49 1.51
CA GLY A 68 0.50 22.96 1.14
C GLY A 68 0.97 23.42 -0.24
N VAL A 69 2.09 22.85 -0.69
CA VAL A 69 2.82 23.31 -1.88
C VAL A 69 3.22 22.15 -2.79
N VAL A 70 3.35 22.40 -4.09
CA VAL A 70 3.97 21.43 -5.02
C VAL A 70 5.46 21.78 -5.12
N VAL A 71 6.32 20.81 -4.79
CA VAL A 71 7.77 20.95 -4.90
C VAL A 71 8.25 20.43 -6.27
N PRO A 72 9.36 20.95 -6.82
CA PRO A 72 10.18 22.05 -6.30
C PRO A 72 9.48 23.42 -6.41
N VAL A 73 9.70 24.30 -5.43
CA VAL A 73 9.25 25.70 -5.47
C VAL A 73 10.24 26.56 -6.27
N GLU A 74 9.89 27.82 -6.55
CA GLU A 74 10.79 28.75 -7.21
C GLU A 74 12.15 28.84 -6.47
N GLY A 75 13.25 28.69 -7.21
CA GLY A 75 14.61 28.66 -6.66
C GLY A 75 15.10 27.28 -6.18
N ALA A 76 14.23 26.29 -6.06
CA ALA A 76 14.60 24.90 -5.80
C ALA A 76 14.89 24.14 -7.11
N THR A 77 15.64 23.04 -7.02
CA THR A 77 16.02 22.24 -8.20
C THR A 77 15.76 20.75 -7.98
N GLN A 78 15.19 20.10 -8.97
CA GLN A 78 15.08 18.64 -9.01
C GLN A 78 15.86 18.14 -10.23
N PRO A 79 17.06 17.57 -10.05
CA PRO A 79 17.82 17.05 -11.17
C PRO A 79 17.04 15.89 -11.81
N LEU A 80 16.66 16.07 -13.08
CA LEU A 80 16.04 15.00 -13.87
C LEU A 80 17.16 14.18 -14.52
N GLY A 81 17.15 12.87 -14.25
CA GLY A 81 17.99 11.90 -14.94
C GLY A 81 17.14 11.11 -15.94
N TYR A 82 17.67 10.88 -17.14
CA TYR A 82 17.12 9.87 -18.03
C TYR A 82 17.61 8.50 -17.57
N ILE A 83 16.67 7.60 -17.25
CA ILE A 83 16.96 6.21 -16.94
C ILE A 83 16.39 5.38 -18.10
N PRO A 84 17.24 4.81 -18.97
CA PRO A 84 16.79 3.88 -20.00
C PRO A 84 16.01 2.73 -19.35
N THR A 85 14.84 2.41 -19.87
CA THR A 85 14.05 1.27 -19.38
C THR A 85 13.90 0.26 -20.49
N ASP A 86 14.49 -0.92 -20.29
CA ASP A 86 14.25 -2.06 -21.16
C ASP A 86 12.85 -2.62 -20.91
N ARG A 87 12.12 -2.90 -21.98
CA ARG A 87 10.79 -3.50 -21.91
C ARG A 87 10.89 -4.99 -22.20
N SER A 88 10.85 -5.80 -21.15
CA SER A 88 10.63 -7.24 -21.27
C SER A 88 9.29 -7.61 -20.66
N VAL A 89 8.45 -8.34 -21.40
CA VAL A 89 7.24 -8.95 -20.85
C VAL A 89 7.57 -10.40 -20.52
N PRO A 90 7.38 -10.87 -19.27
CA PRO A 90 7.54 -12.27 -18.95
C PRO A 90 6.61 -13.13 -19.82
N VAL A 91 7.12 -14.22 -20.38
CA VAL A 91 6.27 -15.22 -21.03
C VAL A 91 5.52 -15.97 -19.93
N VAL A 92 4.20 -15.79 -19.88
CA VAL A 92 3.30 -16.45 -18.93
C VAL A 92 2.91 -17.81 -19.51
N THR A 93 3.28 -18.89 -18.82
CA THR A 93 2.94 -20.27 -19.24
C THR A 93 1.72 -20.82 -18.52
N ASP A 94 1.36 -20.29 -17.36
CA ASP A 94 0.18 -20.74 -16.62
C ASP A 94 -1.11 -20.12 -17.16
N ARG A 95 -2.22 -20.79 -16.89
CA ARG A 95 -3.53 -20.42 -17.41
C ARG A 95 -4.04 -19.08 -16.86
N PHE A 96 -3.69 -18.72 -15.63
CA PHE A 96 -4.23 -17.55 -14.95
C PHE A 96 -3.16 -16.50 -14.64
N THR A 97 -3.48 -15.25 -14.95
CA THR A 97 -2.76 -14.07 -14.46
C THR A 97 -3.43 -13.58 -13.18
N LEU A 98 -2.65 -13.36 -12.13
CA LEU A 98 -3.13 -12.79 -10.88
C LEU A 98 -3.17 -11.27 -10.94
N HIS A 99 -4.33 -10.70 -10.66
CA HIS A 99 -4.50 -9.26 -10.51
C HIS A 99 -4.88 -8.92 -9.07
N MET A 100 -4.12 -8.02 -8.45
CA MET A 100 -4.33 -7.63 -7.06
C MET A 100 -4.66 -6.13 -6.93
N PRO A 101 -5.90 -5.70 -7.22
CA PRO A 101 -6.30 -4.32 -6.98
C PRO A 101 -6.35 -4.03 -5.48
N GLN A 102 -6.13 -2.76 -5.11
CA GLN A 102 -6.36 -2.33 -3.73
C GLN A 102 -7.86 -2.18 -3.46
N SER A 103 -8.30 -2.66 -2.29
CA SER A 103 -9.60 -2.29 -1.72
C SER A 103 -9.49 -0.92 -1.04
N LEU A 104 -10.55 -0.11 -1.10
CA LEU A 104 -10.58 1.19 -0.41
C LEU A 104 -10.48 1.03 1.11
N TYR A 105 -11.19 0.04 1.66
CA TYR A 105 -11.13 -0.33 3.06
C TYR A 105 -10.51 -1.70 3.19
N ASP A 106 -9.45 -1.77 4.00
CA ASP A 106 -8.80 -2.99 4.41
C ASP A 106 -9.25 -3.43 5.81
N ASP A 107 -8.94 -4.66 6.15
CA ASP A 107 -9.06 -5.15 7.53
C ASP A 107 -7.89 -4.66 8.42
N GLY A 108 -7.46 -3.41 8.23
CA GLY A 108 -6.38 -2.77 8.97
C GLY A 108 -6.79 -2.36 10.39
N VAL A 109 -5.82 -2.19 11.29
CA VAL A 109 -6.06 -1.87 12.71
C VAL A 109 -6.92 -0.61 12.88
N THR A 110 -6.62 0.46 12.15
CA THR A 110 -7.40 1.70 12.20
C THR A 110 -8.83 1.52 11.72
N THR A 111 -9.03 0.75 10.63
CA THR A 111 -10.34 0.49 10.05
C THR A 111 -11.20 -0.37 10.99
N ARG A 112 -10.63 -1.45 11.55
CA ARG A 112 -11.29 -2.34 12.53
C ARG A 112 -11.79 -1.60 13.77
N HIS A 113 -11.03 -0.61 14.24
CA HIS A 113 -11.35 0.14 15.45
C HIS A 113 -12.16 1.43 15.20
N ALA A 114 -12.64 1.65 13.97
CA ALA A 114 -13.48 2.78 13.61
C ALA A 114 -14.91 2.31 13.27
N PRO A 115 -15.88 2.39 14.20
CA PRO A 115 -17.21 1.81 14.03
C PRO A 115 -17.96 2.27 12.78
N SER A 116 -17.72 3.50 12.32
CA SER A 116 -18.36 4.06 11.13
C SER A 116 -17.88 3.46 9.81
N VAL A 117 -16.70 2.84 9.77
CA VAL A 117 -16.09 2.28 8.55
C VAL A 117 -15.73 0.81 8.66
N ALA A 118 -15.74 0.22 9.86
CA ALA A 118 -15.42 -1.18 10.08
C ALA A 118 -16.31 -2.13 9.23
N GLY A 119 -17.59 -1.77 9.03
CA GLY A 119 -18.51 -2.54 8.18
C GLY A 119 -18.34 -2.34 6.68
N LEU A 120 -17.42 -1.48 6.22
CA LEU A 120 -17.17 -1.21 4.81
C LEU A 120 -16.03 -2.07 4.23
N VAL A 121 -15.40 -2.91 5.05
CA VAL A 121 -14.39 -3.87 4.59
C VAL A 121 -15.08 -4.97 3.78
N ASN A 122 -14.70 -5.08 2.51
CA ASN A 122 -15.26 -6.11 1.64
C ASN A 122 -14.71 -7.50 2.01
N PRO A 123 -15.53 -8.56 1.98
CA PRO A 123 -15.06 -9.93 2.07
C PRO A 123 -14.01 -10.23 1.00
N VAL A 124 -13.00 -11.03 1.36
CA VAL A 124 -11.96 -11.47 0.43
C VAL A 124 -12.48 -12.63 -0.40
N VAL A 125 -12.66 -12.41 -1.70
CA VAL A 125 -13.13 -13.42 -2.66
C VAL A 125 -12.20 -13.49 -3.87
N ALA A 126 -12.09 -14.66 -4.47
CA ALA A 126 -11.45 -14.86 -5.77
C ALA A 126 -12.48 -14.57 -6.87
N ARG A 127 -12.35 -13.41 -7.51
CA ARG A 127 -13.20 -13.05 -8.65
C ARG A 127 -12.69 -13.73 -9.91
N LEU A 128 -13.55 -14.50 -10.57
CA LEU A 128 -13.24 -15.28 -11.76
C LEU A 128 -14.26 -15.02 -12.87
N ASN A 129 -13.82 -15.09 -14.12
CA ASN A 129 -14.75 -15.11 -15.24
C ASN A 129 -15.61 -16.40 -15.20
N PRO A 130 -16.93 -16.33 -15.43
CA PRO A 130 -17.80 -17.51 -15.42
C PRO A 130 -17.34 -18.64 -16.36
N LYS A 131 -16.71 -18.33 -17.51
CA LYS A 131 -16.22 -19.33 -18.46
C LYS A 131 -14.99 -20.08 -17.94
N ASP A 132 -14.13 -19.39 -17.20
CA ASP A 132 -12.96 -20.02 -16.59
C ASP A 132 -13.37 -20.90 -15.42
N ALA A 133 -14.26 -20.40 -14.57
CA ALA A 133 -14.83 -21.17 -13.45
C ALA A 133 -15.49 -22.47 -13.95
N ALA A 134 -16.27 -22.40 -15.03
CA ALA A 134 -16.85 -23.58 -15.66
C ALA A 134 -15.80 -24.59 -16.16
N THR A 135 -14.64 -24.11 -16.63
CA THR A 135 -13.58 -25.02 -17.12
C THR A 135 -12.87 -25.76 -15.99
N ILE A 136 -12.78 -25.16 -14.81
CA ILE A 136 -12.23 -25.80 -13.61
C ILE A 136 -13.30 -26.46 -12.73
N ALA A 137 -14.55 -26.51 -13.22
CA ALA A 137 -15.71 -27.08 -12.53
C ALA A 137 -15.99 -26.48 -11.15
N VAL A 138 -15.97 -25.14 -11.08
CA VAL A 138 -16.21 -24.34 -9.87
C VAL A 138 -17.41 -23.42 -10.10
N ALA A 139 -18.28 -23.30 -9.09
CA ALA A 139 -19.42 -22.40 -9.07
C ALA A 139 -19.20 -21.19 -8.14
N ASP A 140 -20.15 -20.26 -8.16
CA ASP A 140 -20.18 -19.14 -7.21
C ASP A 140 -20.34 -19.67 -5.77
N GLY A 141 -19.55 -19.17 -4.83
CA GLY A 141 -19.54 -19.63 -3.45
C GLY A 141 -18.66 -20.86 -3.16
N ASP A 142 -18.15 -21.55 -4.19
CA ASP A 142 -17.18 -22.63 -4.01
C ASP A 142 -15.81 -22.09 -3.56
N SER A 143 -14.92 -22.98 -3.11
CA SER A 143 -13.56 -22.63 -2.73
C SER A 143 -12.55 -22.97 -3.81
N VAL A 144 -11.60 -22.06 -4.05
CA VAL A 144 -10.42 -22.30 -4.91
C VAL A 144 -9.12 -22.06 -4.17
N LEU A 145 -8.11 -22.85 -4.51
CA LEU A 145 -6.73 -22.69 -4.08
C LEU A 145 -5.99 -21.87 -5.14
N VAL A 146 -5.52 -20.69 -4.74
CA VAL A 146 -4.75 -19.75 -5.57
C VAL A 146 -3.28 -19.83 -5.18
N ALA A 147 -2.41 -19.90 -6.19
CA ALA A 147 -0.96 -20.01 -6.02
C ALA A 147 -0.53 -21.19 -5.11
N GLY A 148 -1.32 -22.26 -5.08
CA GLY A 148 -1.04 -23.48 -4.33
C GLY A 148 -1.10 -23.36 -2.79
N ALA A 149 -1.44 -22.19 -2.23
CA ALA A 149 -1.36 -21.96 -0.79
C ALA A 149 -2.52 -21.13 -0.20
N HIS A 150 -3.29 -20.40 -1.02
CA HIS A 150 -4.29 -19.46 -0.52
C HIS A 150 -5.69 -19.86 -0.96
N THR A 151 -6.57 -20.17 0.00
CA THR A 151 -7.95 -20.57 -0.29
C THR A 151 -8.88 -19.37 -0.23
N PHE A 152 -9.71 -19.20 -1.27
CA PHE A 152 -10.71 -18.14 -1.33
C PHE A 152 -12.06 -18.68 -1.78
N ILE A 153 -13.12 -18.05 -1.29
CA ILE A 153 -14.47 -18.22 -1.85
C ILE A 153 -14.52 -17.54 -3.21
N VAL A 154 -15.14 -18.21 -4.18
CA VAL A 154 -15.26 -17.76 -5.55
C VAL A 154 -16.43 -16.80 -5.68
N SER A 155 -16.19 -15.71 -6.40
CA SER A 155 -17.22 -14.81 -6.87
C SER A 155 -17.18 -14.72 -8.39
N LEU A 156 -18.24 -15.13 -9.07
CA LEU A 156 -18.30 -15.07 -10.53
C LEU A 156 -18.54 -13.65 -11.03
N ASP A 157 -17.68 -13.19 -11.92
CA ASP A 157 -17.70 -11.82 -12.42
C ASP A 157 -17.39 -11.76 -13.92
N ALA A 158 -18.40 -11.39 -14.71
CA ALA A 158 -18.28 -11.27 -16.16
C ALA A 158 -17.39 -10.10 -16.62
N GLN A 159 -17.06 -9.15 -15.74
CA GLN A 159 -16.15 -8.04 -16.03
C GLN A 159 -14.68 -8.43 -15.87
N VAL A 160 -14.39 -9.54 -15.18
CA VAL A 160 -13.03 -10.09 -15.11
C VAL A 160 -12.68 -10.70 -16.47
N ALA A 161 -11.53 -10.31 -17.00
CA ALA A 161 -11.03 -10.87 -18.26
C ALA A 161 -10.82 -12.38 -18.13
N GLN A 162 -11.10 -13.14 -19.18
CA GLN A 162 -10.79 -14.57 -19.20
C GLN A 162 -9.28 -14.79 -19.03
N GLY A 163 -8.89 -15.85 -18.32
CA GLY A 163 -7.50 -16.12 -17.93
C GLY A 163 -7.01 -15.21 -16.80
N SER A 164 -7.89 -14.53 -16.08
CA SER A 164 -7.53 -13.69 -14.93
C SER A 164 -8.22 -14.15 -13.66
N VAL A 165 -7.52 -14.00 -12.54
CA VAL A 165 -8.08 -14.12 -11.19
C VAL A 165 -7.80 -12.83 -10.44
N VAL A 166 -8.83 -12.27 -9.80
CA VAL A 166 -8.74 -10.99 -9.10
C VAL A 166 -9.00 -11.18 -7.60
N VAL A 167 -8.05 -10.79 -6.76
CA VAL A 167 -8.17 -10.79 -5.29
C VAL A 167 -7.65 -9.46 -4.73
N PRO A 168 -8.23 -8.88 -3.66
CA PRO A 168 -7.77 -7.59 -3.14
C PRO A 168 -6.35 -7.68 -2.53
N PHE A 169 -5.47 -6.72 -2.83
CA PHE A 169 -4.07 -6.73 -2.37
C PHE A 169 -3.90 -6.50 -0.86
N ASN A 170 -4.64 -5.56 -0.30
CA ASN A 170 -4.42 -5.02 1.05
C ASN A 170 -5.25 -5.75 2.12
N GLN A 171 -5.40 -7.07 2.01
CA GLN A 171 -6.15 -7.87 2.99
C GLN A 171 -5.24 -8.86 3.69
N VAL A 172 -5.61 -9.26 4.90
CA VAL A 172 -4.79 -10.19 5.69
C VAL A 172 -4.69 -11.56 5.01
N ASP A 173 -5.77 -12.02 4.38
CA ASP A 173 -5.86 -13.32 3.71
C ASP A 173 -5.03 -13.39 2.42
N THR A 174 -4.75 -12.24 1.80
CA THR A 174 -3.92 -12.13 0.59
C THR A 174 -2.46 -11.82 0.89
N LYS A 175 -2.09 -11.70 2.17
CA LYS A 175 -0.71 -11.50 2.60
C LYS A 175 0.15 -12.71 2.24
N GLY A 176 1.27 -12.47 1.58
CA GLY A 176 2.25 -13.50 1.25
C GLY A 176 2.01 -14.21 -0.08
N ILE A 177 0.93 -13.88 -0.81
CA ILE A 177 0.78 -14.33 -2.20
C ILE A 177 1.98 -13.81 -3.01
N PRO A 178 2.71 -14.68 -3.72
CA PRO A 178 3.87 -14.26 -4.49
C PRO A 178 3.46 -13.32 -5.62
N ALA A 179 4.24 -12.26 -5.83
CA ALA A 179 4.08 -11.32 -6.95
C ALA A 179 4.65 -11.92 -8.24
N VAL A 180 4.05 -13.01 -8.70
CA VAL A 180 4.42 -13.73 -9.92
C VAL A 180 3.42 -13.42 -11.05
N PRO A 181 3.88 -13.38 -12.30
CA PRO A 181 3.02 -12.99 -13.44
C PRO A 181 1.96 -14.05 -13.77
N ALA A 182 2.06 -15.24 -13.19
CA ALA A 182 1.21 -16.40 -13.47
C ALA A 182 0.95 -17.15 -12.17
N VAL A 183 -0.27 -17.65 -11.98
CA VAL A 183 -0.63 -18.47 -10.80
C VAL A 183 -1.47 -19.66 -11.20
N THR A 184 -1.39 -20.73 -10.40
CA THR A 184 -2.35 -21.82 -10.46
C THR A 184 -3.63 -21.45 -9.72
N VAL A 185 -4.76 -21.87 -10.25
CA VAL A 185 -6.08 -21.77 -9.62
C VAL A 185 -6.75 -23.13 -9.73
N GLU A 186 -6.99 -23.76 -8.59
CA GLU A 186 -7.47 -25.13 -8.51
C GLU A 186 -8.72 -25.21 -7.63
N ALA A 187 -9.69 -26.03 -8.02
CA ALA A 187 -10.87 -26.27 -7.18
C ALA A 187 -10.45 -27.00 -5.89
N VAL A 188 -10.87 -26.49 -4.74
CA VAL A 188 -10.72 -27.22 -3.47
C VAL A 188 -11.81 -28.28 -3.40
N ARG A 189 -11.42 -29.55 -3.42
CA ARG A 189 -12.32 -30.68 -3.20
C ARG A 189 -12.14 -31.17 -1.77
N GLU A 190 -13.19 -31.17 -0.97
CA GLU A 190 -13.16 -31.87 0.31
C GLU A 190 -12.92 -33.36 0.04
N ALA A 191 -11.90 -33.92 0.69
CA ALA A 191 -11.67 -35.36 0.68
C ALA A 191 -12.85 -36.01 1.41
N THR A 192 -13.66 -36.75 0.66
CA THR A 192 -14.77 -37.56 1.19
C THR A 192 -14.24 -38.80 1.89
#